data_AF-A0A933G4F3-F1
#
_entry.id   AF-A0A933G4F3-F1
#
_cell.length_a   1.000
_cell.length_b   1.000
_cell.length_c   1.000
_cell.angle_alpha   90.00
_cell.angle_beta   90.00
_cell.angle_gamma   90.00
#
_symmetry.space_group_name_H-M   'P 1'
#
loop_
_entity.id
_entity.type
_entity.pdbx_description
1 polymer ?
#
loop_
_entity_poly.entity_id
_entity_poly.type
_entity_poly.pdbx_seq_one_letter_code
_entity_poly.pdbx_strand_id
1 'polypeptide(L)'
;MLPRWSWRWVALSVAGIQLGGAAGCAKAPSGTWRYKIYPDKLRQTIDFEADVLPGQVFKLVIPEIITDEQEILIPWSQDVPAWDIGPNRAAWTCERPGIVRMAAAVLFDDGLIEARVEITNLSSRTWHLANAFTCFAFYEAPRFDNPELDRMFFPVEGRWRSVADLFAEKSPGDGPYTFFPVRGGPRIRDMMVVRLVKQTHPQMIDAGAGCVVSTDGEWVAGISCEHPAYVFCNRKERCLHANPVFDDAEPGATARASSYVRIMRGGVAEFARAIARQ
;
A
#
# COMPACT_ATOMS: atom_id res chain seq x y z
N MET A 1 -33.78 -4.63 1.92
CA MET A 1 -33.24 -3.37 2.49
C MET A 1 -31.99 -3.73 3.27
N LEU A 2 -30.82 -3.59 2.67
CA LEU A 2 -29.55 -3.76 3.39
C LEU A 2 -29.19 -2.43 4.08
N PRO A 3 -28.58 -2.46 5.28
CA PRO A 3 -28.30 -1.25 6.04
C PRO A 3 -27.23 -0.41 5.32
N ARG A 4 -27.47 0.90 5.22
CA ARG A 4 -26.44 1.88 4.86
C ARG A 4 -25.41 1.91 5.99
N TRP A 5 -24.22 1.39 5.73
CA TRP A 5 -23.07 1.56 6.62
C TRP A 5 -22.63 3.03 6.56
N SER A 6 -23.03 3.82 7.54
CA SER A 6 -22.42 5.13 7.78
C SER A 6 -21.17 4.90 8.64
N TRP A 7 -19.99 5.07 8.05
CA TRP A 7 -18.75 5.14 8.81
C TRP A 7 -18.77 6.45 9.62
N ARG A 8 -19.17 6.36 10.89
CA ARG A 8 -18.89 7.40 11.89
C ARG A 8 -17.52 7.07 12.48
N TRP A 9 -16.59 8.02 12.34
CA TRP A 9 -15.30 8.05 13.02
C TRP A 9 -15.49 7.78 14.52
N VAL A 10 -15.02 6.62 14.98
CA VAL A 10 -14.92 6.30 16.41
C VAL A 10 -13.57 6.82 16.88
N ALA A 11 -13.59 7.85 17.71
CA ALA A 11 -12.41 8.31 18.44
C ALA A 11 -11.98 7.21 19.41
N LEU A 12 -10.89 6.50 19.09
CA LEU A 12 -10.23 5.58 20.01
C LEU A 12 -9.25 6.37 20.90
N SER A 13 -9.55 6.35 22.19
CA SER A 13 -8.71 6.83 23.28
C SER A 13 -7.40 6.05 23.34
N VAL A 14 -6.27 6.72 23.10
CA VAL A 14 -4.91 6.16 23.26
C VAL A 14 -4.50 6.28 24.72
N ALA A 15 -4.50 5.16 25.45
CA ALA A 15 -3.88 5.06 26.77
C ALA A 15 -2.62 4.18 26.69
N GLY A 16 -1.47 4.80 26.96
CA GLY A 16 -0.32 4.14 27.59
C GLY A 16 0.72 3.46 26.68
N ILE A 17 1.62 4.25 26.08
CA ILE A 17 2.99 3.79 25.80
C ILE A 17 3.96 4.87 26.30
N GLN A 18 4.72 4.55 27.35
CA GLN A 18 5.91 5.32 27.74
C GLN A 18 7.06 4.96 26.81
N LEU A 19 7.50 5.92 25.99
CA LEU A 19 8.77 5.85 25.28
C LEU A 19 9.73 6.86 25.91
N GLY A 20 10.75 6.33 26.59
CA GLY A 20 11.91 7.10 27.03
C GLY A 20 12.87 7.33 25.87
N GLY A 21 13.51 8.51 25.85
CA GLY A 21 14.59 8.87 24.92
C GLY A 21 14.21 10.01 23.98
N ALA A 22 14.39 11.25 24.44
CA ALA A 22 14.25 12.45 23.62
C ALA A 22 15.43 12.57 22.65
N ALA A 23 15.27 12.08 21.42
CA ALA A 23 15.99 12.61 20.27
C ALA A 23 15.21 13.84 19.78
N GLY A 24 15.87 14.99 19.73
CA GLY A 24 15.25 16.26 19.35
C GLY A 24 14.56 16.15 17.98
N CYS A 25 13.23 16.28 17.95
CA CYS A 25 12.48 16.42 16.72
C CYS A 25 12.90 17.73 16.03
N ALA A 26 13.75 17.62 15.01
CA ALA A 26 13.94 18.70 14.07
C ALA A 26 12.58 19.09 13.49
N LYS A 27 12.17 20.35 13.63
CA LYS A 27 11.00 20.88 12.94
C LYS A 27 11.21 20.67 11.43
N ALA A 28 10.29 19.96 10.78
CA ALA A 28 10.32 19.81 9.34
C ALA A 28 10.28 21.21 8.68
N PRO A 29 11.10 21.46 7.65
CA PRO A 29 11.06 22.73 6.92
C PRO A 29 9.66 22.97 6.36
N SER A 30 9.15 24.18 6.57
CA SER A 30 7.76 24.60 6.28
C SER A 30 7.52 24.97 4.81
N GLY A 31 8.04 24.18 3.87
CA GLY A 31 7.85 24.39 2.44
C GLY A 31 7.08 23.23 1.81
N THR A 32 6.14 23.55 0.92
CA THR A 32 5.40 22.53 0.16
C THR A 32 6.37 21.74 -0.72
N TRP A 33 6.35 20.41 -0.62
CA TRP A 33 7.24 19.53 -1.39
C TRP A 33 6.88 19.61 -2.87
N ARG A 34 7.90 19.53 -3.73
CA ARG A 34 7.67 19.42 -5.18
C ARG A 34 7.99 18.02 -5.64
N TYR A 35 7.10 17.50 -6.48
CA TYR A 35 7.23 16.18 -7.07
C TYR A 35 7.48 16.30 -8.55
N LYS A 36 8.48 15.56 -9.04
CA LYS A 36 8.57 15.24 -10.46
C LYS A 36 7.83 13.94 -10.67
N ILE A 37 6.90 13.89 -11.64
CA ILE A 37 6.04 12.74 -11.91
C ILE A 37 6.22 12.36 -13.38
N TYR A 38 6.44 11.09 -13.66
CA TYR A 38 6.71 10.59 -15.01
C TYR A 38 5.88 9.34 -15.30
N PRO A 39 5.37 9.15 -16.52
CA PRO A 39 4.81 7.88 -16.91
C PRO A 39 5.97 6.88 -17.08
N ASP A 40 5.84 5.69 -16.47
CA ASP A 40 6.79 4.61 -16.71
C ASP A 40 6.47 3.89 -18.04
N LYS A 41 7.41 3.10 -18.54
CA LYS A 41 7.20 2.29 -19.75
C LYS A 41 6.11 1.23 -19.54
N LEU A 42 5.90 0.80 -18.31
CA LEU A 42 4.80 -0.04 -17.88
C LEU A 42 3.56 0.84 -17.66
N ARG A 43 2.50 0.59 -18.44
CA ARG A 43 1.35 1.50 -18.55
C ARG A 43 0.59 1.77 -17.23
N GLN A 44 0.64 0.84 -16.27
CA GLN A 44 0.00 0.96 -14.94
C GLN A 44 0.82 1.73 -13.90
N THR A 45 1.99 2.21 -14.28
CA THR A 45 3.01 2.67 -13.35
C THR A 45 3.31 4.15 -13.58
N ILE A 46 3.44 4.88 -12.48
CA ILE A 46 4.11 6.19 -12.47
C ILE A 46 5.38 6.12 -11.65
N ASP A 47 6.36 6.88 -12.09
CA ASP A 47 7.56 7.19 -11.33
C ASP A 47 7.41 8.57 -10.71
N PHE A 48 7.96 8.74 -9.51
CA PHE A 48 8.04 10.05 -8.90
C PHE A 48 9.30 10.26 -8.07
N GLU A 49 9.73 11.50 -8.01
CA GLU A 49 10.87 11.96 -7.21
C GLU A 49 10.45 13.19 -6.40
N ALA A 50 10.67 13.17 -5.10
CA ALA A 50 10.45 14.33 -4.23
C ALA A 50 11.72 15.21 -4.18
N ASP A 51 11.57 16.53 -4.27
CA ASP A 51 12.71 17.46 -4.29
C ASP A 51 13.54 17.47 -3.00
N VAL A 52 12.93 17.06 -1.88
CA VAL A 52 13.62 16.87 -0.60
C VAL A 52 14.50 15.61 -0.53
N LEU A 53 14.37 14.70 -1.50
CA LEU A 53 15.10 13.44 -1.61
C LEU A 53 15.64 13.23 -3.04
N PRO A 54 16.56 14.09 -3.50
CA PRO A 54 17.06 14.02 -4.87
C PRO A 54 17.75 12.67 -5.14
N GLY A 55 17.50 12.13 -6.33
CA GLY A 55 18.02 10.85 -6.79
C GLY A 55 17.35 9.62 -6.16
N GLN A 56 16.27 9.79 -5.39
CA GLN A 56 15.43 8.69 -4.91
C GLN A 56 14.16 8.63 -5.74
N VAL A 57 14.14 7.78 -6.76
CA VAL A 57 12.98 7.59 -7.63
C VAL A 57 12.15 6.43 -7.10
N PHE A 58 10.90 6.73 -6.76
CA PHE A 58 9.92 5.76 -6.30
C PHE A 58 8.92 5.47 -7.42
N LYS A 59 8.25 4.32 -7.32
CA LYS A 59 7.21 3.95 -8.28
C LYS A 59 5.92 3.56 -7.57
N LEU A 60 4.82 3.92 -8.21
CA LEU A 60 3.47 3.50 -7.82
C LEU A 60 2.83 2.76 -9.00
N VAL A 61 2.41 1.52 -8.76
CA VAL A 61 1.61 0.73 -9.70
C VAL A 61 0.19 0.63 -9.14
N ILE A 62 -0.80 1.21 -9.84
CA ILE A 62 -2.15 1.35 -9.30
C ILE A 62 -3.26 1.33 -10.38
N PRO A 63 -4.28 0.46 -10.21
CA PRO A 63 -4.14 -0.85 -9.58
C PRO A 63 -3.16 -1.72 -10.37
N GLU A 64 -2.29 -2.44 -9.68
CA GLU A 64 -1.39 -3.42 -10.31
C GLU A 64 -2.18 -4.65 -10.81
N ILE A 65 -3.05 -5.19 -9.97
CA ILE A 65 -3.96 -6.31 -10.25
C ILE A 65 -5.27 -6.07 -9.46
N ILE A 66 -6.40 -6.51 -10.00
CA ILE A 66 -7.69 -6.53 -9.29
C ILE A 66 -8.19 -7.97 -9.30
N THR A 67 -8.53 -8.48 -8.13
CA THR A 67 -9.04 -9.84 -7.95
C THR A 67 -10.30 -9.83 -7.11
N ASP A 68 -11.03 -10.92 -7.16
CA ASP A 68 -12.03 -11.26 -6.15
C ASP A 68 -11.72 -12.66 -5.58
N GLU A 69 -12.67 -13.29 -4.89
CA GLU A 69 -12.48 -14.65 -4.38
C GLU A 69 -12.39 -15.74 -5.46
N GLN A 70 -12.77 -15.47 -6.72
CA GLN A 70 -12.92 -16.49 -7.78
C GLN A 70 -11.85 -16.36 -8.86
N GLU A 71 -11.57 -15.14 -9.32
CA GLU A 71 -10.76 -14.90 -10.50
C GLU A 71 -9.91 -13.62 -10.45
N ILE A 72 -9.06 -13.48 -11.47
CA ILE A 72 -8.35 -12.24 -11.74
C ILE A 72 -9.22 -11.38 -12.65
N LEU A 73 -9.82 -10.33 -12.09
CA LEU A 73 -10.65 -9.38 -12.83
C LEU A 73 -9.78 -8.51 -13.74
N ILE A 74 -8.63 -8.06 -13.24
CA ILE A 74 -7.61 -7.27 -13.95
C ILE A 74 -6.24 -7.91 -13.72
N PRO A 75 -5.51 -8.34 -14.76
CA PRO A 75 -4.19 -8.97 -14.60
C PRO A 75 -3.08 -7.95 -14.33
N TRP A 76 -1.94 -8.44 -13.81
CA TRP A 76 -0.70 -7.68 -13.60
C TRP A 76 -0.20 -6.90 -14.82
N SER A 77 -0.49 -7.42 -16.00
CA SER A 77 -0.06 -6.85 -17.28
C SER A 77 -1.29 -6.56 -18.12
N GLN A 78 -1.87 -5.38 -17.95
CA GLN A 78 -2.88 -4.88 -18.86
C GLN A 78 -2.41 -3.59 -19.53
N ASP A 79 -2.98 -3.34 -20.70
CA ASP A 79 -2.85 -2.05 -21.34
C ASP A 79 -3.67 -1.03 -20.57
N VAL A 80 -3.00 -0.08 -19.93
CA VAL A 80 -3.64 1.07 -19.28
C VAL A 80 -3.56 2.30 -20.17
N PRO A 81 -4.60 3.16 -20.16
CA PRO A 81 -4.58 4.42 -20.88
C PRO A 81 -3.38 5.28 -20.47
N ALA A 82 -3.03 6.23 -21.33
CA ALA A 82 -2.03 7.23 -20.98
C ALA A 82 -2.46 7.99 -19.72
N TRP A 83 -1.56 8.10 -18.75
CA TRP A 83 -1.75 8.91 -17.56
C TRP A 83 -1.97 10.38 -17.92
N ASP A 84 -3.00 11.00 -17.36
CA ASP A 84 -3.13 12.47 -17.27
C ASP A 84 -2.31 12.95 -16.07
N ILE A 85 -1.08 13.41 -16.34
CA ILE A 85 -0.14 13.89 -15.33
C ILE A 85 -0.21 15.41 -15.26
N GLY A 86 -0.48 15.92 -14.06
CA GLY A 86 -0.52 17.35 -13.77
C GLY A 86 0.31 17.71 -12.53
N PRO A 87 0.30 18.99 -12.12
CA PRO A 87 0.93 19.40 -10.88
C PRO A 87 0.34 18.62 -9.70
N ASN A 88 1.20 17.90 -8.98
CA ASN A 88 0.85 17.10 -7.80
C ASN A 88 -0.28 16.08 -8.02
N ARG A 89 -0.49 15.62 -9.26
CA ARG A 89 -1.46 14.55 -9.54
C ARG A 89 -1.08 13.71 -10.75
N ALA A 90 -1.55 12.48 -10.76
CA ALA A 90 -1.63 11.65 -11.95
C ALA A 90 -2.96 10.88 -11.92
N ALA A 91 -3.67 10.78 -13.04
CA ALA A 91 -4.92 10.02 -13.10
C ALA A 91 -5.08 9.26 -14.42
N TRP A 92 -5.88 8.19 -14.40
CA TRP A 92 -6.33 7.49 -15.60
C TRP A 92 -7.66 6.78 -15.36
N THR A 93 -8.32 6.41 -16.46
CA THR A 93 -9.58 5.64 -16.45
C THR A 93 -9.56 4.58 -17.53
N CYS A 94 -9.92 3.34 -17.20
CA CYS A 94 -10.04 2.25 -18.18
C CYS A 94 -11.37 1.52 -18.03
N GLU A 95 -11.80 0.86 -19.09
CA GLU A 95 -12.95 -0.04 -19.05
C GLU A 95 -12.59 -1.36 -19.74
N ARG A 96 -12.88 -2.47 -19.06
CA ARG A 96 -12.94 -3.79 -19.67
C ARG A 96 -14.42 -4.17 -19.83
N PRO A 97 -14.96 -4.16 -21.06
CA PRO A 97 -16.38 -4.37 -21.29
C PRO A 97 -16.91 -5.66 -20.63
N GLY A 98 -18.04 -5.54 -19.94
CA GLY A 98 -18.69 -6.65 -19.23
C GLY A 98 -17.95 -7.16 -17.98
N ILE A 99 -16.84 -6.53 -17.61
CA ILE A 99 -16.05 -6.89 -16.41
C ILE A 99 -16.03 -5.69 -15.47
N VAL A 100 -15.23 -4.67 -15.76
CA VAL A 100 -14.97 -3.58 -14.81
C VAL A 100 -14.76 -2.26 -15.52
N ARG A 101 -15.32 -1.19 -14.96
CA ARG A 101 -14.87 0.19 -15.22
C ARG A 101 -14.05 0.63 -14.03
N MET A 102 -12.89 1.22 -14.28
CA MET A 102 -11.97 1.63 -13.22
C MET A 102 -11.45 3.05 -13.46
N ALA A 103 -11.22 3.76 -12.37
CA ALA A 103 -10.48 5.00 -12.33
C ALA A 103 -9.41 4.90 -11.24
N ALA A 104 -8.24 5.44 -11.52
CA ALA A 104 -7.17 5.55 -10.54
C ALA A 104 -6.65 6.99 -10.52
N ALA A 105 -6.28 7.45 -9.33
CA ALA A 105 -5.65 8.76 -9.14
C ALA A 105 -4.58 8.66 -8.07
N VAL A 106 -3.45 9.34 -8.30
CA VAL A 106 -2.41 9.56 -7.32
C VAL A 106 -2.34 11.06 -7.04
N LEU A 107 -2.53 11.44 -5.78
CA LEU A 107 -2.51 12.82 -5.32
C LEU A 107 -1.29 13.02 -4.42
N PHE A 108 -0.50 14.04 -4.73
CA PHE A 108 0.74 14.34 -4.01
C PHE A 108 0.53 15.56 -3.11
N ASP A 109 0.94 15.43 -1.86
CA ASP A 109 0.94 16.49 -0.84
C ASP A 109 2.24 16.37 -0.01
N ASP A 110 2.44 17.22 0.99
CA ASP A 110 3.67 17.34 1.79
C ASP A 110 4.07 16.05 2.52
N GLY A 111 4.80 15.18 1.81
CA GLY A 111 5.22 13.87 2.31
C GLY A 111 4.10 12.83 2.39
N LEU A 112 2.89 13.16 1.94
CA LEU A 112 1.74 12.26 1.87
C LEU A 112 1.29 12.12 0.41
N ILE A 113 1.21 10.88 -0.05
CA ILE A 113 0.79 10.54 -1.41
C ILE A 113 -0.40 9.59 -1.29
N GLU A 114 -1.56 10.03 -1.78
CA GLU A 114 -2.79 9.24 -1.75
C GLU A 114 -3.00 8.56 -3.09
N ALA A 115 -3.07 7.23 -3.07
CA ALA A 115 -3.34 6.35 -4.19
C ALA A 115 -4.80 5.88 -4.11
N ARG A 116 -5.68 6.45 -4.93
CA ARG A 116 -7.12 6.15 -4.99
C ARG A 116 -7.43 5.20 -6.13
N VAL A 117 -8.26 4.20 -5.84
CA VAL A 117 -8.86 3.31 -6.84
C VAL A 117 -10.37 3.35 -6.70
N GLU A 118 -11.05 3.52 -7.82
CA GLU A 118 -12.49 3.34 -7.97
C GLU A 118 -12.75 2.23 -8.97
N ILE A 119 -13.59 1.26 -8.60
CA ILE A 119 -14.03 0.18 -9.49
C ILE A 119 -15.54 0.14 -9.55
N THR A 120 -16.08 -0.14 -10.73
CA THR A 120 -17.51 -0.41 -10.95
C THR A 120 -17.65 -1.80 -11.55
N ASN A 121 -18.45 -2.64 -10.90
CA ASN A 121 -18.75 -3.98 -11.38
C ASN A 121 -19.68 -3.92 -12.60
N LEU A 122 -19.15 -4.25 -13.78
CA LEU A 122 -19.91 -4.33 -15.04
C LEU A 122 -20.31 -5.78 -15.38
N SER A 123 -19.94 -6.75 -14.54
CA SER A 123 -20.30 -8.15 -14.73
C SER A 123 -21.73 -8.42 -14.26
N SER A 124 -22.24 -9.61 -14.59
CA SER A 124 -23.57 -10.07 -14.17
C SER A 124 -23.59 -10.72 -12.78
N ARG A 125 -22.45 -10.86 -12.12
CA ARG A 125 -22.32 -11.52 -10.81
C ARG A 125 -21.78 -10.58 -9.74
N THR A 126 -22.11 -10.86 -8.50
CA THR A 126 -21.48 -10.24 -7.34
C THR A 126 -20.01 -10.66 -7.27
N TRP A 127 -19.13 -9.71 -6.98
CA TRP A 127 -17.75 -9.98 -6.63
C TRP A 127 -17.64 -10.04 -5.12
N HIS A 128 -17.19 -11.17 -4.58
CA HIS A 128 -16.94 -11.29 -3.15
C HIS A 128 -15.47 -11.05 -2.85
N LEU A 129 -15.19 -10.30 -1.78
CA LEU A 129 -13.82 -9.96 -1.38
C LEU A 129 -13.01 -9.30 -2.50
N ALA A 130 -13.65 -8.42 -3.28
CA ALA A 130 -12.94 -7.69 -4.34
C ALA A 130 -11.81 -6.86 -3.73
N ASN A 131 -10.64 -6.85 -4.35
CA ASN A 131 -9.48 -6.12 -3.84
C ASN A 131 -8.61 -5.61 -4.99
N ALA A 132 -7.91 -4.50 -4.76
CA ALA A 132 -6.97 -3.91 -5.71
C ALA A 132 -5.57 -3.86 -5.10
N PHE A 133 -4.56 -4.10 -5.93
CA PHE A 133 -3.18 -3.98 -5.51
C PHE A 133 -2.66 -2.57 -5.71
N THR A 134 -2.07 -2.01 -4.66
CA THR A 134 -1.25 -0.81 -4.75
C THR A 134 0.19 -1.19 -4.44
N CYS A 135 1.03 -1.16 -5.48
CA CYS A 135 2.46 -1.42 -5.35
C CYS A 135 3.19 -0.12 -5.09
N PHE A 136 3.90 -0.03 -3.96
CA PHE A 136 4.89 1.01 -3.71
C PHE A 136 6.29 0.42 -3.82
N ALA A 137 6.94 0.67 -4.96
CA ALA A 137 8.25 0.12 -5.29
C ALA A 137 9.34 1.19 -5.17
N PHE A 138 10.53 0.77 -4.74
CA PHE A 138 11.67 1.65 -4.47
C PHE A 138 12.99 1.06 -4.98
N TYR A 139 12.93 0.28 -6.07
CA TYR A 139 14.13 -0.30 -6.67
C TYR A 139 15.05 0.73 -7.36
N GLU A 140 14.54 1.92 -7.71
CA GLU A 140 15.33 3.08 -8.20
C GLU A 140 15.60 4.13 -7.10
N ALA A 141 15.37 3.77 -5.83
CA ALA A 141 15.68 4.60 -4.66
C ALA A 141 16.77 3.92 -3.81
N PRO A 142 18.06 4.08 -4.15
CA PRO A 142 19.15 3.28 -3.57
C PRO A 142 19.30 3.42 -2.05
N ARG A 143 18.86 4.52 -1.43
CA ARG A 143 18.86 4.65 0.05
C ARG A 143 17.83 3.74 0.69
N PHE A 144 16.81 3.31 -0.04
CA PHE A 144 15.74 2.43 0.44
C PHE A 144 15.87 0.99 -0.08
N ASP A 145 16.86 0.70 -0.94
CA ASP A 145 17.17 -0.67 -1.35
C ASP A 145 17.49 -1.51 -0.11
N ASN A 146 16.77 -2.61 0.09
CA ASN A 146 16.81 -3.38 1.33
C ASN A 146 16.67 -4.89 1.05
N PRO A 147 17.66 -5.53 0.39
CA PRO A 147 17.58 -6.95 0.02
C PRO A 147 17.50 -7.88 1.24
N GLU A 148 18.10 -7.49 2.37
CA GLU A 148 18.12 -8.27 3.61
C GLU A 148 16.83 -8.16 4.42
N LEU A 149 15.92 -7.25 4.04
CA LEU A 149 14.65 -7.00 4.72
C LEU A 149 14.77 -6.59 6.21
N ASP A 150 15.95 -6.19 6.66
CA ASP A 150 16.26 -5.82 8.05
C ASP A 150 15.80 -4.39 8.41
N ARG A 151 15.72 -3.51 7.41
CA ARG A 151 15.14 -2.16 7.53
C ARG A 151 13.69 -2.05 7.07
N MET A 152 13.02 -3.16 6.76
CA MET A 152 11.61 -3.20 6.39
C MET A 152 10.80 -3.65 7.59
N PHE A 153 9.75 -2.93 7.98
CA PHE A 153 9.04 -3.16 9.23
C PHE A 153 7.53 -3.29 9.04
N PHE A 154 6.93 -4.22 9.80
CA PHE A 154 5.48 -4.39 9.93
C PHE A 154 5.04 -4.31 11.41
N PRO A 155 3.80 -3.84 11.67
CA PRO A 155 3.25 -3.82 13.03
C PRO A 155 2.77 -5.21 13.43
N VAL A 156 3.36 -5.79 14.48
CA VAL A 156 3.03 -7.11 15.03
C VAL A 156 3.01 -7.05 16.55
N GLU A 157 1.89 -7.43 17.15
CA GLU A 157 1.67 -7.47 18.59
C GLU A 157 2.01 -6.15 19.31
N GLY A 158 1.58 -5.04 18.73
CA GLY A 158 1.77 -3.69 19.26
C GLY A 158 3.18 -3.14 19.08
N ARG A 159 4.06 -3.82 18.34
CA ARG A 159 5.43 -3.39 18.06
C ARG A 159 5.72 -3.41 16.57
N TRP A 160 6.63 -2.56 16.12
CA TRP A 160 7.15 -2.66 14.76
C TRP A 160 8.35 -3.58 14.74
N ARG A 161 8.28 -4.65 13.95
CA ARG A 161 9.34 -5.66 13.84
C ARG A 161 9.87 -5.71 12.43
N SER A 162 11.16 -5.95 12.28
CA SER A 162 11.75 -6.08 10.94
C SER A 162 11.22 -7.35 10.26
N VAL A 163 11.06 -7.33 8.94
CA VAL A 163 10.62 -8.50 8.19
C VAL A 163 11.65 -9.62 8.27
N ALA A 164 12.94 -9.29 8.34
CA ALA A 164 14.00 -10.24 8.62
C ALA A 164 13.77 -11.01 9.94
N ASP A 165 13.44 -10.32 11.03
CA ASP A 165 13.14 -10.96 12.33
C ASP A 165 11.91 -11.86 12.27
N LEU A 166 10.86 -11.43 11.54
CA LEU A 166 9.65 -12.22 11.37
C LEU A 166 9.94 -13.52 10.60
N PHE A 167 10.75 -13.44 9.54
CA PHE A 167 11.16 -14.61 8.75
C PHE A 167 12.10 -15.54 9.50
N ALA A 168 12.99 -15.00 10.33
CA ALA A 168 13.87 -15.78 11.19
C ALA A 168 13.08 -16.56 12.25
N GLU A 169 12.01 -15.98 12.80
CA GLU A 169 11.12 -16.64 13.77
C GLU A 169 10.28 -17.74 13.10
N LYS A 170 9.68 -17.43 11.94
CA LYS A 170 8.82 -18.36 11.20
C LYS A 170 9.03 -18.18 9.69
N SER A 171 9.82 -19.07 9.09
CA SER A 171 10.06 -19.00 7.65
C SER A 171 8.75 -19.14 6.86
N PRO A 172 8.43 -18.21 5.94
CA PRO A 172 7.32 -18.36 5.02
C PRO A 172 7.68 -19.24 3.80
N GLY A 173 8.90 -19.78 3.73
CA GLY A 173 9.47 -20.40 2.53
C GLY A 173 10.34 -19.46 1.69
N ASP A 174 10.73 -19.92 0.50
CA ASP A 174 11.77 -19.29 -0.33
C ASP A 174 11.26 -18.52 -1.56
N GLY A 175 9.95 -18.49 -1.77
CA GLY A 175 9.41 -17.76 -2.91
C GLY A 175 9.55 -16.23 -2.75
N PRO A 176 9.40 -15.50 -3.86
CA PRO A 176 9.74 -14.08 -3.92
C PRO A 176 8.72 -13.16 -3.25
N TYR A 177 7.48 -13.61 -3.07
CA TYR A 177 6.37 -12.82 -2.54
C TYR A 177 5.92 -13.42 -1.22
N THR A 178 5.75 -12.63 -0.17
CA THR A 178 5.19 -13.14 1.09
C THR A 178 4.04 -12.27 1.56
N PHE A 179 2.85 -12.88 1.62
CA PHE A 179 1.63 -12.24 2.10
C PHE A 179 1.52 -12.35 3.63
N PHE A 180 1.20 -11.26 4.29
CA PHE A 180 0.94 -11.19 5.73
C PHE A 180 -0.55 -10.95 5.96
N PRO A 181 -1.26 -11.88 6.65
CA PRO A 181 -2.63 -11.64 7.04
C PRO A 181 -2.71 -10.47 8.02
N VAL A 182 -3.74 -9.63 7.89
CA VAL A 182 -3.97 -8.50 8.79
C VAL A 182 -5.07 -8.86 9.79
N ARG A 183 -4.85 -8.54 11.06
CA ARG A 183 -5.85 -8.71 12.13
C ARG A 183 -7.12 -7.92 11.79
N GLY A 184 -8.26 -8.61 11.78
CA GLY A 184 -9.55 -8.02 11.41
C GLY A 184 -9.81 -7.93 9.90
N GLY A 185 -8.82 -8.27 9.06
CA GLY A 185 -9.01 -8.42 7.63
C GLY A 185 -9.70 -9.73 7.24
N PRO A 186 -10.01 -9.92 5.94
CA PRO A 186 -10.56 -11.16 5.43
C PRO A 186 -9.60 -12.33 5.64
N ARG A 187 -10.14 -13.56 5.60
CA ARG A 187 -9.29 -14.76 5.58
C ARG A 187 -8.52 -14.79 4.26
N ILE A 188 -7.25 -14.44 4.29
CA ILE A 188 -6.45 -14.27 3.07
C ILE A 188 -6.40 -15.51 2.17
N ARG A 189 -6.57 -16.71 2.72
CA ARG A 189 -6.65 -17.96 1.93
C ARG A 189 -7.86 -18.04 0.99
N ASP A 190 -8.89 -17.24 1.26
CA ASP A 190 -10.09 -17.16 0.44
C ASP A 190 -9.86 -16.25 -0.78
N MET A 191 -8.79 -15.44 -0.77
CA MET A 191 -8.49 -14.47 -1.82
C MET A 191 -7.72 -15.11 -2.98
N MET A 192 -8.17 -14.87 -4.22
CA MET A 192 -7.66 -15.57 -5.39
C MET A 192 -6.14 -15.45 -5.56
N VAL A 193 -5.60 -14.24 -5.43
CA VAL A 193 -4.16 -13.98 -5.62
C VAL A 193 -3.28 -14.70 -4.59
N VAL A 194 -3.74 -14.82 -3.34
CA VAL A 194 -3.00 -15.50 -2.28
C VAL A 194 -2.94 -17.00 -2.58
N ARG A 195 -4.02 -17.58 -3.12
CA ARG A 195 -4.05 -18.99 -3.58
C ARG A 195 -3.15 -19.23 -4.78
N LEU A 196 -2.97 -18.23 -5.66
CA LEU A 196 -2.06 -18.33 -6.80
C LEU A 196 -0.60 -18.31 -6.38
N VAL A 197 -0.24 -17.39 -5.48
CA VAL A 197 1.15 -17.20 -5.07
C VAL A 197 1.61 -18.21 -4.01
N LYS A 198 0.67 -18.75 -3.21
CA LYS A 198 0.89 -19.86 -2.25
C LYS A 198 1.97 -19.62 -1.19
N GLN A 199 2.27 -18.36 -0.89
CA GLN A 199 3.28 -18.03 0.11
C GLN A 199 2.74 -16.99 1.10
N THR A 200 2.44 -17.48 2.29
CA THR A 200 1.80 -16.70 3.35
C THR A 200 2.62 -16.83 4.61
N HIS A 201 2.89 -15.71 5.25
CA HIS A 201 3.50 -15.69 6.56
C HIS A 201 2.50 -16.17 7.62
N PRO A 202 2.90 -17.04 8.55
CA PRO A 202 1.98 -17.58 9.56
C PRO A 202 1.63 -16.56 10.66
N GLN A 203 2.39 -15.47 10.81
CA GLN A 203 2.07 -14.39 11.75
C GLN A 203 1.12 -13.38 11.12
N MET A 204 0.14 -12.95 11.90
CA MET A 204 -0.73 -11.82 11.56
C MET A 204 -0.07 -10.51 11.96
N ILE A 205 -0.27 -9.48 11.14
CA ILE A 205 0.11 -8.10 11.46
C ILE A 205 -1.10 -7.35 12.00
N ASP A 206 -0.88 -6.30 12.79
CA ASP A 206 -1.96 -5.60 13.49
C ASP A 206 -2.67 -4.56 12.63
N ALA A 207 -2.03 -4.08 11.56
CA ALA A 207 -2.58 -3.05 10.68
C ALA A 207 -2.09 -3.24 9.24
N GLY A 208 -2.85 -2.68 8.30
CA GLY A 208 -2.54 -2.65 6.88
C GLY A 208 -1.44 -1.65 6.54
N ALA A 209 -0.26 -1.78 7.14
CA ALA A 209 0.83 -0.83 6.99
C ALA A 209 2.20 -1.51 6.99
N GLY A 210 3.13 -0.90 6.28
CA GLY A 210 4.54 -1.29 6.28
C GLY A 210 5.44 -0.17 5.83
N CYS A 211 6.68 -0.17 6.29
CA CYS A 211 7.65 0.86 5.92
C CYS A 211 9.06 0.29 5.75
N VAL A 212 9.92 1.07 5.09
CA VAL A 212 11.35 0.86 4.96
C VAL A 212 12.10 2.11 5.42
N VAL A 213 13.14 1.91 6.23
CA VAL A 213 14.03 2.97 6.72
C VAL A 213 15.22 3.12 5.76
N SER A 214 15.64 4.35 5.46
CA SER A 214 16.80 4.63 4.63
C SER A 214 18.09 4.08 5.24
N THR A 215 19.12 3.85 4.41
CA THR A 215 20.42 3.30 4.84
C THR A 215 21.14 4.16 5.88
N ASP A 216 20.89 5.46 5.91
CA ASP A 216 21.42 6.40 6.91
C ASP A 216 20.49 6.61 8.12
N GLY A 217 19.32 5.97 8.15
CA GLY A 217 18.36 6.09 9.24
C GLY A 217 17.64 7.45 9.34
N GLU A 218 17.87 8.38 8.41
CA GLU A 218 17.27 9.72 8.47
C GLU A 218 15.86 9.81 7.91
N TRP A 219 15.45 8.83 7.09
CA TRP A 219 14.17 8.83 6.40
C TRP A 219 13.46 7.49 6.51
N VAL A 220 12.13 7.57 6.43
CA VAL A 220 11.25 6.41 6.32
C VAL A 220 10.29 6.63 5.16
N ALA A 221 10.12 5.58 4.37
CA ALA A 221 9.13 5.51 3.30
C ALA A 221 8.22 4.32 3.56
N GLY A 222 6.91 4.46 3.44
CA GLY A 222 5.98 3.37 3.72
C GLY A 222 4.63 3.56 3.08
N ILE A 223 3.83 2.49 3.11
CA ILE A 223 2.48 2.44 2.56
C ILE A 223 1.52 1.93 3.64
N SER A 224 0.29 2.45 3.63
CA SER A 224 -0.78 2.02 4.53
C SER A 224 -2.15 2.06 3.84
N CYS A 225 -3.14 1.35 4.37
CA CYS A 225 -4.55 1.52 4.01
C CYS A 225 -5.46 1.22 5.21
N GLU A 226 -6.66 1.82 5.22
CA GLU A 226 -7.60 1.73 6.35
C GLU A 226 -8.32 0.38 6.41
N HIS A 227 -8.66 -0.17 5.24
CA HIS A 227 -9.39 -1.43 5.10
C HIS A 227 -8.55 -2.48 4.36
N PRO A 228 -7.49 -3.02 5.00
CA PRO A 228 -6.56 -3.92 4.35
C PRO A 228 -7.11 -5.33 4.18
N ALA A 229 -6.90 -5.89 3.00
CA ALA A 229 -6.96 -7.33 2.77
C ALA A 229 -5.75 -8.04 3.41
N TYR A 230 -4.55 -7.51 3.12
CA TYR A 230 -3.25 -8.00 3.56
C TYR A 230 -2.18 -6.97 3.23
N VAL A 231 -1.01 -7.15 3.83
CA VAL A 231 0.23 -6.52 3.41
C VAL A 231 1.10 -7.58 2.76
N PHE A 232 1.93 -7.20 1.78
CA PHE A 232 2.96 -8.12 1.31
C PHE A 232 4.26 -7.39 1.00
N CYS A 233 5.35 -8.14 1.13
CA CYS A 233 6.68 -7.72 0.71
C CYS A 233 7.18 -8.60 -0.44
N ASN A 234 7.98 -8.01 -1.32
CA ASN A 234 8.67 -8.72 -2.38
C ASN A 234 10.18 -8.74 -2.11
N ARG A 235 10.75 -9.95 -1.96
CA ARG A 235 12.19 -10.17 -1.74
C ARG A 235 13.04 -9.75 -2.95
N LYS A 236 12.46 -9.75 -4.15
CA LYS A 236 13.16 -9.45 -5.41
C LYS A 236 12.93 -8.03 -5.90
N GLU A 237 11.66 -7.61 -5.99
CA GLU A 237 11.29 -6.34 -6.65
C GLU A 237 11.25 -5.13 -5.69
N ARG A 238 11.73 -5.27 -4.45
CA ARG A 238 11.92 -4.16 -3.48
C ARG A 238 10.69 -3.26 -3.39
N CYS A 239 9.56 -3.87 -3.06
CA CYS A 239 8.28 -3.18 -2.96
C CYS A 239 7.51 -3.57 -1.70
N LEU A 240 6.66 -2.63 -1.30
CA LEU A 240 5.71 -2.75 -0.21
C LEU A 240 4.30 -2.60 -0.76
N HIS A 241 3.37 -3.35 -0.16
CA HIS A 241 1.97 -3.25 -0.52
C HIS A 241 1.11 -3.20 0.72
N ALA A 242 0.15 -2.28 0.73
CA ALA A 242 -0.99 -2.28 1.65
C ALA A 242 -2.26 -2.25 0.79
N ASN A 243 -2.82 -3.43 0.56
CA ASN A 243 -3.84 -3.62 -0.46
C ASN A 243 -5.23 -3.53 0.18
N PRO A 244 -6.06 -2.58 -0.25
CA PRO A 244 -7.40 -2.46 0.28
C PRO A 244 -8.33 -3.57 -0.25
N VAL A 245 -9.29 -3.94 0.59
CA VAL A 245 -10.47 -4.72 0.20
C VAL A 245 -11.66 -3.77 -0.03
N PHE A 246 -12.45 -4.04 -1.06
CA PHE A 246 -13.70 -3.33 -1.38
C PHE A 246 -14.94 -4.04 -0.84
N ASP A 247 -14.74 -5.13 -0.09
CA ASP A 247 -15.76 -6.10 0.31
C ASP A 247 -16.51 -6.68 -0.90
N ASP A 248 -17.83 -6.81 -0.79
CA ASP A 248 -18.69 -7.34 -1.84
C ASP A 248 -19.15 -6.22 -2.78
N ALA A 249 -19.01 -6.44 -4.09
CA ALA A 249 -19.46 -5.52 -5.13
C ALA A 249 -20.54 -6.18 -5.99
N GLU A 250 -21.79 -5.77 -5.80
CA GLU A 250 -22.93 -6.20 -6.62
C GLU A 250 -22.82 -5.72 -8.08
N PRO A 251 -23.50 -6.37 -9.04
CA PRO A 251 -23.60 -5.86 -10.41
C PRO A 251 -24.04 -4.39 -10.46
N GLY A 252 -23.26 -3.56 -11.14
CA GLY A 252 -23.46 -2.12 -11.26
C GLY A 252 -22.99 -1.30 -10.05
N ALA A 253 -22.55 -1.91 -8.96
CA ALA A 253 -22.05 -1.19 -7.80
C ALA A 253 -20.66 -0.59 -8.06
N THR A 254 -20.44 0.59 -7.49
CA THR A 254 -19.13 1.27 -7.49
C THR A 254 -18.55 1.25 -6.09
N ALA A 255 -17.31 0.78 -5.97
CA ALA A 255 -16.54 0.77 -4.73
C ALA A 255 -15.28 1.63 -4.87
N ARG A 256 -14.81 2.16 -3.73
CA ARG A 256 -13.63 3.04 -3.66
C ARG A 256 -12.72 2.60 -2.53
N ALA A 257 -11.43 2.75 -2.74
CA ALA A 257 -10.44 2.52 -1.71
C ALA A 257 -9.22 3.42 -1.93
N SER A 258 -8.51 3.70 -0.84
CA SER A 258 -7.28 4.47 -0.86
C SER A 258 -6.16 3.71 -0.15
N SER A 259 -4.98 3.80 -0.72
CA SER A 259 -3.71 3.53 -0.04
C SER A 259 -2.96 4.85 0.12
N TYR A 260 -2.14 4.94 1.16
CA TYR A 260 -1.41 6.16 1.52
C TYR A 260 0.06 5.83 1.62
N VAL A 261 0.85 6.42 0.74
CA VAL A 261 2.31 6.40 0.81
C VAL A 261 2.77 7.62 1.62
N ARG A 262 3.67 7.39 2.55
CA ARG A 262 4.32 8.46 3.31
C ARG A 262 5.82 8.39 3.12
N ILE A 263 6.41 9.53 2.87
CA ILE A 263 7.86 9.72 2.87
C ILE A 263 8.12 10.84 3.85
N MET A 264 8.95 10.59 4.86
CA MET A 264 9.19 11.56 5.92
C MET A 264 10.55 11.38 6.56
N ARG A 265 11.08 12.47 7.16
CA ARG A 265 12.25 12.38 8.03
C ARG A 265 11.89 11.65 9.32
N GLY A 266 12.84 10.87 9.84
CA GLY A 266 12.70 10.05 11.03
C GLY A 266 12.71 8.56 10.72
N GLY A 267 12.31 7.77 11.71
CA GLY A 267 12.28 6.32 11.61
C GLY A 267 10.88 5.74 11.80
N VAL A 268 10.86 4.48 12.20
CA VAL A 268 9.63 3.67 12.34
C VAL A 268 8.65 4.29 13.34
N ALA A 269 9.14 4.90 14.42
CA ALA A 269 8.29 5.51 15.44
C ALA A 269 7.53 6.73 14.90
N GLU A 270 8.18 7.56 14.08
CA GLU A 270 7.53 8.69 13.41
C GLU A 270 6.48 8.22 12.41
N PHE A 271 6.79 7.18 11.62
CA PHE A 271 5.84 6.56 10.70
C PHE A 271 4.61 6.02 11.44
N ALA A 272 4.82 5.28 12.53
CA ALA A 272 3.74 4.75 13.38
C ALA A 272 2.80 5.85 13.89
N ARG A 273 3.36 6.97 14.36
CA ARG A 273 2.56 8.13 14.83
C ARG A 273 1.85 8.86 13.69
N ALA A 274 2.38 8.80 12.48
CA ALA A 274 1.75 9.41 11.31
C ALA A 274 0.53 8.61 10.86
N ILE A 275 0.63 7.28 10.79
CA ILE A 275 -0.50 6.44 10.37
C ILE A 275 -1.59 6.32 11.43
N ALA A 276 -1.28 6.45 12.72
CA ALA A 276 -2.29 6.41 13.79
C ALA A 276 -3.23 7.63 13.82
N ARG A 277 -2.94 8.66 13.02
CA ARG A 277 -3.74 9.89 12.90
C ARG A 277 -4.59 9.94 11.62
N GLN A 278 -4.44 8.91 10.79
CA GLN A 278 -5.23 8.70 9.59
C GLN A 278 -6.58 8.11 9.99
#